data_AF-A0A413U4G8-F1
#
_entry.id   AF-A0A413U4G8-F1
#
_cell.length_a   1.000
_cell.length_b   1.000
_cell.length_c   1.000
_cell.angle_alpha   90.00
_cell.angle_beta   90.00
_cell.angle_gamma   90.00
#
_symmetry.space_group_name_H-M   'P 1'
#
loop_
_entity.id
_entity.type
_entity.pdbx_description
1 polymer ?
#
loop_
_entity_poly.entity_id
_entity_poly.type
_entity_poly.pdbx_seq_one_letter_code
_entity_poly.pdbx_strand_id
1 'polypeptide(L)'
;MKVEKELVDIFNLHPNNMTMLNQIIQQAFKCPNTADQNYEKMREFRVFFTSRKTLLNEFNHFEGNMNIFQPAIDITKASLQKEITEIETKLIEIRNFVNQ
;
A
#
# COMPACT_ATOMS: atom_id res chain seq x y z
N MET A 1 -0.83 6.67 -10.61
CA MET A 1 -1.47 5.59 -9.82
C MET A 1 -1.47 6.03 -8.36
N LYS A 2 -2.60 5.97 -7.64
CA LYS A 2 -2.64 6.27 -6.18
C LYS A 2 -2.86 4.94 -5.47
N VAL A 3 -1.98 4.57 -4.54
CA VAL A 3 -1.99 3.25 -3.88
C VAL A 3 -3.31 2.99 -3.16
N GLU A 4 -3.92 4.03 -2.62
CA GLU A 4 -5.27 3.96 -2.04
C GLU A 4 -6.32 3.50 -3.04
N LYS A 5 -6.31 4.06 -4.25
CA LYS A 5 -7.26 3.70 -5.30
C LYS A 5 -7.09 2.23 -5.71
N GLU A 6 -5.85 1.80 -5.93
CA GLU A 6 -5.60 0.40 -6.28
C GLU A 6 -6.07 -0.57 -5.20
N LEU A 7 -5.81 -0.27 -3.92
CA LEU A 7 -6.29 -1.12 -2.81
C LEU A 7 -7.83 -1.11 -2.69
N VAL A 8 -8.46 0.05 -2.89
CA VAL A 8 -9.91 0.17 -2.91
C VAL A 8 -10.51 -0.66 -4.04
N ASP A 9 -9.92 -0.59 -5.24
CA ASP A 9 -10.39 -1.31 -6.42
C ASP A 9 -10.17 -2.83 -6.29
N ILE A 10 -8.99 -3.26 -5.83
CA ILE A 10 -8.65 -4.69 -5.67
C ILE A 10 -9.56 -5.37 -4.64
N PHE A 11 -9.84 -4.70 -3.53
CA PHE A 11 -10.65 -5.29 -2.44
C PHE A 11 -12.11 -4.85 -2.47
N ASN A 12 -12.53 -4.14 -3.52
CA ASN A 12 -13.88 -3.57 -3.68
C ASN A 12 -14.37 -2.87 -2.41
N LEU A 13 -13.52 -2.01 -1.84
CA LEU A 13 -13.82 -1.28 -0.62
C LEU A 13 -14.72 -0.08 -0.95
N HIS A 14 -15.61 0.29 -0.02
CA HIS A 14 -16.42 1.49 -0.14
C HIS A 14 -15.91 2.57 0.83
N PRO A 15 -15.04 3.50 0.38
CA PRO A 15 -14.38 4.47 1.25
C PRO A 15 -15.28 5.63 1.72
N ASN A 16 -16.62 5.51 1.63
CA ASN A 16 -17.58 6.57 1.99
C ASN A 16 -17.40 7.14 3.41
N ASN A 17 -16.62 6.49 4.29
CA ASN A 17 -16.18 7.01 5.60
C ASN A 17 -14.70 6.68 5.94
N MET A 18 -13.84 6.32 4.97
CA MET A 18 -12.43 6.00 5.21
C MET A 18 -11.54 7.16 4.78
N THR A 19 -11.07 7.96 5.74
CA THR A 19 -10.31 9.19 5.46
C THR A 19 -8.81 8.98 5.40
N MET A 20 -8.30 7.79 5.78
CA MET A 20 -6.87 7.54 5.93
C MET A 20 -6.41 6.20 5.34
N LEU A 21 -5.27 6.21 4.64
CA LEU A 21 -4.59 5.02 4.09
C LEU A 21 -4.50 3.85 5.08
N ASN A 22 -4.27 4.13 6.36
CA ASN A 22 -4.20 3.07 7.38
C ASN A 22 -5.51 2.30 7.50
N GLN A 23 -6.65 2.98 7.45
CA GLN A 23 -7.94 2.31 7.54
C GLN A 23 -8.19 1.45 6.30
N ILE A 24 -7.76 1.91 5.13
CA ILE A 24 -7.81 1.15 3.87
C ILE A 24 -6.93 -0.11 4.00
N ILE A 25 -5.68 0.02 4.44
CA ILE A 25 -4.76 -1.12 4.65
C ILE A 25 -5.36 -2.12 5.65
N GLN A 26 -5.89 -1.66 6.78
CA GLN A 26 -6.48 -2.54 7.79
C GLN A 26 -7.72 -3.29 7.28
N GLN A 27 -8.54 -2.66 6.42
CA GLN A 27 -9.70 -3.33 5.83
C GLN A 27 -9.32 -4.27 4.68
N ALA A 28 -8.43 -3.84 3.79
CA ALA A 28 -7.93 -4.63 2.66
C ALA A 28 -7.32 -5.97 3.13
N PHE A 29 -6.55 -5.95 4.21
CA PHE A 29 -5.83 -7.12 4.72
C PHE A 29 -6.40 -7.61 6.07
N LYS A 30 -7.72 -7.51 6.23
CA LYS A 30 -8.41 -7.99 7.42
C LYS A 30 -8.47 -9.52 7.40
N CYS A 31 -7.67 -10.17 8.25
CA CYS A 31 -7.75 -11.61 8.47
C CYS A 31 -8.24 -11.91 9.89
N PRO A 32 -9.53 -12.23 10.07
CA PRO A 32 -10.09 -12.55 11.38
C PRO A 32 -9.70 -13.94 11.87
N ASN A 33 -9.35 -14.86 10.97
CA ASN A 33 -9.04 -16.25 11.30
C ASN A 33 -7.58 -16.57 10.99
N THR A 34 -6.81 -16.96 12.01
CA THR A 34 -5.40 -17.38 11.87
C THR A 34 -5.25 -18.77 11.26
N ALA A 35 -6.33 -19.55 11.15
CA ALA A 35 -6.35 -20.85 10.50
C ALA A 35 -6.62 -20.77 8.98
N ASP A 36 -6.83 -19.56 8.44
CA ASP A 36 -6.99 -19.37 7.00
C ASP A 36 -5.65 -19.63 6.29
N GLN A 37 -5.68 -20.42 5.20
CA GLN A 37 -4.49 -20.71 4.38
C GLN A 37 -3.83 -19.43 3.85
N ASN A 38 -4.60 -18.35 3.68
CA ASN A 38 -4.17 -17.06 3.18
C ASN A 38 -3.69 -16.11 4.28
N TYR A 39 -3.80 -16.51 5.56
CA TYR A 39 -3.49 -15.65 6.72
C TYR A 39 -2.08 -15.08 6.67
N GLU A 40 -1.07 -15.93 6.46
CA GLU A 40 0.33 -15.50 6.43
C GLU A 40 0.60 -14.52 5.29
N LYS A 41 -0.01 -14.75 4.12
CA LYS A 41 0.18 -13.90 2.93
C LYS A 41 -0.48 -12.54 3.10
N MET A 42 -1.72 -12.51 3.59
CA MET A 42 -2.41 -11.27 3.91
C MET A 42 -1.70 -10.49 5.03
N ARG A 43 -1.14 -11.19 6.04
CA ARG A 43 -0.32 -10.57 7.08
C ARG A 43 0.95 -9.94 6.51
N GLU A 44 1.64 -10.62 5.60
CA GLU A 44 2.82 -10.09 4.89
C GLU A 44 2.47 -8.78 4.17
N PHE A 45 1.38 -8.77 3.39
CA PHE A 45 0.90 -7.58 2.70
C PHE A 45 0.59 -6.45 3.68
N ARG A 46 -0.14 -6.73 4.76
CA ARG A 46 -0.46 -5.73 5.78
C ARG A 46 0.80 -5.09 6.38
N VAL A 47 1.79 -5.90 6.74
CA VAL A 47 3.06 -5.42 7.31
C VAL A 47 3.80 -4.54 6.30
N PHE A 48 3.86 -4.96 5.03
CA PHE A 48 4.53 -4.22 3.96
C PHE A 48 3.95 -2.82 3.75
N PHE A 49 2.62 -2.68 3.65
CA PHE A 49 1.99 -1.37 3.43
C PHE A 49 2.00 -0.51 4.69
N THR A 50 1.91 -1.12 5.88
CA THR A 50 1.97 -0.38 7.14
C THR A 50 3.35 0.22 7.37
N SER A 51 4.43 -0.52 7.10
CA SER A 51 5.80 -0.01 7.27
C SER A 51 6.14 1.14 6.31
N ARG A 52 5.46 1.22 5.17
CA ARG A 52 5.62 2.27 4.15
C ARG A 52 4.57 3.36 4.20
N LYS A 53 3.68 3.36 5.21
CA LYS A 53 2.53 4.28 5.28
C LYS A 53 2.93 5.74 5.14
N THR A 54 4.02 6.19 5.76
CA THR A 54 4.48 7.59 5.66
C THR A 54 4.82 7.95 4.21
N LEU A 55 5.62 7.11 3.54
CA LEU A 55 5.97 7.27 2.14
C LEU A 55 4.74 7.26 1.23
N LEU A 56 3.82 6.34 1.48
CA LEU A 56 2.60 6.17 0.69
C LEU A 56 1.61 7.32 0.84
N ASN A 57 1.43 7.83 2.06
CA ASN A 57 0.57 8.96 2.35
C ASN A 57 1.03 10.20 1.57
N GLU A 58 2.32 10.48 1.64
CA GLU A 58 2.87 11.63 0.93
C GLU A 58 2.92 11.36 -0.58
N PHE A 59 3.22 10.15 -1.06
CA PHE A 59 3.06 9.81 -2.48
C PHE A 59 1.65 10.10 -3.01
N ASN A 60 0.61 9.74 -2.25
CA ASN A 60 -0.78 10.01 -2.60
C ASN A 60 -1.17 11.51 -2.50
N HIS A 61 -0.61 12.23 -1.51
CA HIS A 61 -0.88 13.65 -1.27
C HIS A 61 -0.34 14.55 -2.39
N PHE A 62 0.81 14.19 -2.95
CA PHE A 62 1.51 15.00 -3.95
C PHE A 62 1.34 14.51 -5.39
N GLU A 63 0.28 13.74 -5.65
CA GLU A 63 -0.04 13.20 -6.99
C GLU A 63 1.12 12.42 -7.64
N GLY A 64 2.00 11.82 -6.83
CA GLY A 64 3.20 11.13 -7.30
C GLY A 64 4.45 12.01 -7.46
N ASN A 65 4.40 13.30 -7.11
CA ASN A 65 5.59 14.16 -7.07
C ASN A 65 6.45 13.86 -5.84
N MET A 66 7.39 12.95 -6.03
CA MET A 66 8.30 12.43 -5.03
C MET A 66 9.53 13.32 -4.76
N ASN A 67 9.74 14.40 -5.52
CA ASN A 67 10.91 15.27 -5.34
C ASN A 67 10.87 16.07 -4.02
N ILE A 68 9.70 16.16 -3.39
CA ILE A 68 9.47 16.82 -2.10
C ILE A 68 10.16 16.16 -0.90
N PHE A 69 10.51 14.86 -1.02
CA PHE A 69 11.05 14.07 0.09
C PHE A 69 12.56 14.12 0.17
N GLN A 70 13.22 14.47 -0.93
CA GLN A 70 14.69 14.52 -1.01
C GLN A 70 15.27 15.49 0.04
N PRO A 71 14.67 16.66 0.34
CA PRO A 71 15.14 17.54 1.41
C PRO A 71 14.78 17.04 2.83
N ALA A 72 13.73 16.24 2.99
CA ALA A 72 13.15 15.92 4.29
C ALA A 72 13.59 14.56 4.89
N ILE A 73 14.01 13.60 4.05
CA ILE A 73 14.31 12.22 4.48
C ILE A 73 15.77 11.81 4.18
N ASP A 74 16.58 12.69 3.56
CA ASP A 74 17.91 12.33 3.05
C ASP A 74 17.86 11.04 2.19
N ILE A 75 16.78 10.91 1.41
CA ILE A 75 16.55 9.76 0.54
C ILE A 75 17.05 10.09 -0.86
N THR A 76 17.97 9.29 -1.37
CA THR A 76 18.45 9.45 -2.74
C THR A 76 17.33 9.17 -3.75
N LYS A 77 17.38 9.83 -4.91
CA LYS A 77 16.43 9.57 -6.02
C LYS A 77 16.39 8.08 -6.41
N ALA A 78 17.52 7.38 -6.33
CA ALA A 78 17.61 5.95 -6.62
C ALA A 78 16.87 5.10 -5.57
N SER A 79 17.06 5.38 -4.28
CA SER A 79 16.34 4.70 -3.19
C SER A 79 14.84 4.93 -3.28
N LEU A 80 14.43 6.17 -3.58
CA LEU A 80 13.02 6.53 -3.74
C LEU A 80 12.38 5.81 -4.94
N GLN A 81 13.09 5.74 -6.07
CA GLN A 81 12.64 4.99 -7.24
C GLN A 81 12.50 3.49 -6.93
N LYS A 82 13.44 2.93 -6.17
CA LYS A 82 13.39 1.53 -5.73
C LYS A 82 12.13 1.25 -4.90
N GLU A 83 11.84 2.12 -3.94
CA GLU A 83 10.63 1.98 -3.11
C GLU A 83 9.34 2.03 -3.94
N ILE A 84 9.26 2.94 -4.92
CA ILE A 84 8.12 3.00 -5.84
C ILE A 84 7.97 1.67 -6.60
N THR A 85 9.05 1.18 -7.20
CA THR A 85 9.03 -0.10 -7.95
C THR A 85 8.63 -1.27 -7.06
N GLU A 86 9.09 -1.31 -5.80
CA GLU A 86 8.68 -2.34 -4.84
C GLU A 86 7.18 -2.27 -4.52
N ILE A 87 6.63 -1.06 -4.34
CA ILE A 87 5.20 -0.85 -4.10
C ILE A 87 4.37 -1.30 -5.31
N GLU A 88 4.76 -0.93 -6.53
CA GLU A 88 4.08 -1.33 -7.76
C GLU A 88 4.09 -2.85 -7.94
N THR A 89 5.27 -3.46 -7.73
CA THR A 89 5.42 -4.92 -7.81
C THR A 89 4.52 -5.62 -6.80
N LYS A 90 4.45 -5.10 -5.56
CA LYS A 90 3.61 -5.67 -4.52
C LYS A 90 2.11 -5.52 -4.83
N LEU A 91 1.68 -4.42 -5.46
CA LEU A 91 0.29 -4.27 -5.91
C LEU A 91 -0.08 -5.26 -7.01
N ILE A 92 0.81 -5.53 -7.95
CA ILE A 92 0.63 -6.58 -8.97
C ILE A 92 0.50 -7.95 -8.30
N GLU A 93 1.38 -8.25 -7.34
CA GLU A 93 1.34 -9.49 -6.56
C GLU A 93 -0.01 -9.67 -5.85
N ILE A 94 -0.53 -8.62 -5.21
CA ILE A 94 -1.84 -8.68 -4.55
C ILE A 94 -2.96 -8.92 -5.56
N ARG A 95 -2.97 -8.19 -6.69
CA ARG A 95 -4.01 -8.35 -7.71
C ARG A 95 -4.01 -9.78 -8.27
N ASN A 96 -2.84 -10.38 -8.47
CA ASN A 96 -2.73 -11.76 -8.89
C ASN A 96 -3.18 -12.74 -7.80
N PHE A 97 -2.93 -12.43 -6.53
CA PHE A 97 -3.35 -13.24 -5.39
C PHE A 97 -4.86 -13.23 -5.16
N VAL A 98 -5.52 -12.08 -5.29
CA VAL A 98 -6.96 -11.93 -5.06
C VAL A 98 -7.80 -12.50 -6.22
N ASN A 99 -7.25 -12.55 -7.44
CA ASN A 99 -7.92 -13.10 -8.62
C ASN A 99 -7.70 -14.62 -8.82
N GLN A 100 -7.03 -15.30 -7.89
CA GLN A 100 -6.87 -16.76 -7.87
C GLN A 100 -8.03 -17.42 -7.13
#